data_AF-A0ABD5TGR4-F1
#
_entry.id   AF-A0ABD5TGR4-F1
#
_cell.length_a   1.000
_cell.length_b   1.000
_cell.length_c   1.000
_cell.angle_alpha   90.00
_cell.angle_beta   90.00
_cell.angle_gamma   90.00
#
_symmetry.space_group_name_H-M   'P 1'
#
loop_
_entity.id
_entity.type
_entity.pdbx_description
1 polymer ?
#
loop_
_entity_poly.entity_id
_entity_poly.type
_entity_poly.pdbx_seq_one_letter_code
_entity_poly.pdbx_strand_id
1 'polypeptide(L)'
;MVNAFWLDRDLERAARWLVDRHVSSSVFECSMVLTTAVQENGYPASDELYFTHPNHPLTRWAARSHANWERLEAYTEATHEEWRYRYDHGPDERHGSWVTVRTLDPETVRDLEWPTTGLEEPPQVTGEWTADDYVDAYRYYYANEKRHLFSWSKDRSMPPWVPEYTVTD
;
A
#
# COMPACT_ATOMS: atom_id res chain seq x y z
N MET A 1 0.49 -12.65 0.76
CA MET A 1 0.43 -11.72 1.91
C MET A 1 -0.14 -10.42 1.36
N VAL A 2 -0.84 -9.61 2.15
CA VAL A 2 -1.37 -8.31 1.72
C VAL A 2 -0.75 -7.25 2.59
N ASN A 3 -0.01 -6.29 2.02
CA ASN A 3 0.66 -5.26 2.81
C ASN A 3 0.84 -3.94 2.06
N ALA A 4 0.73 -2.82 2.79
CA ALA A 4 1.19 -1.51 2.38
C ALA A 4 2.41 -1.17 3.25
N PHE A 5 3.59 -1.09 2.66
CA PHE A 5 4.82 -0.85 3.41
C PHE A 5 5.00 0.64 3.69
N TRP A 6 4.54 1.08 4.86
CA TRP A 6 4.59 2.48 5.29
C TRP A 6 6.00 2.91 5.73
N LEU A 7 6.95 2.95 4.80
CA LEU A 7 8.38 3.26 5.08
C LEU A 7 8.65 4.75 5.35
N ASP A 8 7.68 5.61 5.05
CA ASP A 8 7.69 7.05 5.33
C ASP A 8 6.24 7.58 5.41
N ARG A 9 6.07 8.79 5.97
CA ARG A 9 4.78 9.52 5.94
C ARG A 9 4.56 10.20 4.59
N ASP A 10 5.63 10.51 3.85
CA ASP A 10 5.58 10.91 2.45
C ASP A 10 5.44 9.66 1.57
N LEU A 11 4.32 9.56 0.84
CA LEU A 11 3.97 8.36 0.09
C LEU A 11 4.89 8.12 -1.11
N GLU A 12 5.35 9.19 -1.76
CA GLU A 12 6.31 9.08 -2.86
C GLU A 12 7.65 8.57 -2.33
N ARG A 13 8.10 9.08 -1.18
CA ARG A 13 9.32 8.59 -0.53
C ARG A 13 9.18 7.14 -0.10
N ALA A 14 8.04 6.77 0.49
CA ALA A 14 7.76 5.38 0.87
C ALA A 14 7.83 4.45 -0.34
N ALA A 15 7.19 4.81 -1.46
CA ALA A 15 7.22 4.05 -2.71
C ALA A 15 8.64 3.93 -3.27
N ARG A 16 9.42 5.02 -3.29
CA ARG A 16 10.82 5.02 -3.75
C ARG A 16 11.74 4.16 -2.90
N TRP A 17 11.41 3.90 -1.65
CA TRP A 17 12.21 3.06 -0.76
C TRP A 17 11.86 1.58 -0.82
N LEU A 18 10.76 1.20 -1.47
CA LEU A 18 10.44 -0.20 -1.70
C LEU A 18 11.58 -0.90 -2.46
N VAL A 19 11.91 -2.14 -2.08
CA VAL A 19 12.66 -3.05 -2.95
C VAL A 19 11.86 -3.32 -4.21
N ASP A 20 12.54 -3.64 -5.31
CA ASP A 20 11.91 -3.86 -6.61
C ASP A 20 10.72 -4.82 -6.53
N ARG A 21 10.90 -5.97 -5.88
CA ARG A 21 9.83 -6.98 -5.76
C ARG A 21 8.55 -6.44 -5.10
N HIS A 22 8.68 -5.48 -4.18
CA HIS A 22 7.55 -4.90 -3.48
C HIS A 22 6.87 -3.75 -4.22
N VAL A 23 7.48 -3.18 -5.26
CA VAL A 23 6.87 -2.11 -6.05
C VAL A 23 5.62 -2.61 -6.76
N SER A 24 5.76 -3.64 -7.63
CA SER A 24 4.60 -4.22 -8.33
C SER A 24 3.64 -4.96 -7.38
N SER A 25 4.16 -5.66 -6.37
CA SER A 25 3.28 -6.38 -5.43
C SER A 25 2.44 -5.42 -4.58
N SER A 26 2.96 -4.25 -4.20
CA SER A 26 2.18 -3.24 -3.48
C SER A 26 1.00 -2.74 -4.31
N VAL A 27 1.19 -2.51 -5.61
CA VAL A 27 0.07 -2.11 -6.50
C VAL A 27 -1.01 -3.19 -6.50
N PHE A 28 -0.63 -4.46 -6.70
CA PHE A 28 -1.59 -5.57 -6.74
C PHE A 28 -2.30 -5.79 -5.40
N GLU A 29 -1.54 -5.89 -4.31
CA GLU A 29 -2.05 -6.19 -2.98
C GLU A 29 -2.95 -5.07 -2.45
N CYS A 30 -2.57 -3.80 -2.64
CA CYS A 30 -3.39 -2.67 -2.20
C CYS A 30 -4.63 -2.49 -3.07
N SER A 31 -4.58 -2.82 -4.37
CA SER A 31 -5.78 -2.82 -5.21
C SER A 31 -6.83 -3.82 -4.72
N MET A 32 -6.41 -5.02 -4.32
CA MET A 32 -7.32 -6.01 -3.71
C MET A 32 -7.98 -5.48 -2.43
N VAL A 33 -7.22 -4.76 -1.61
CA VAL A 33 -7.73 -4.13 -0.38
C VAL A 33 -8.74 -3.05 -0.71
N LEU A 34 -8.40 -2.14 -1.62
CA LEU A 34 -9.24 -0.98 -1.99
C LEU A 34 -10.59 -1.42 -2.55
N THR A 35 -10.61 -2.40 -3.46
CA THR A 35 -11.86 -2.89 -4.06
C THR A 35 -12.71 -3.69 -3.07
N THR A 36 -12.08 -4.42 -2.14
CA THR A 36 -12.81 -5.13 -1.08
C THR A 36 -13.41 -4.14 -0.08
N ALA A 37 -12.66 -3.10 0.30
CA ALA A 37 -13.10 -2.08 1.25
C ALA A 37 -14.34 -1.30 0.78
N VAL A 38 -14.41 -0.90 -0.49
CA VAL A 38 -15.60 -0.20 -1.02
C VAL A 38 -16.82 -1.13 -1.09
N GLN A 39 -16.63 -2.40 -1.44
CA GLN A 39 -17.71 -3.38 -1.49
C GLN A 39 -18.29 -3.67 -0.09
N GLU A 40 -17.45 -3.74 0.95
CA GLU A 40 -17.89 -3.84 2.35
C GLU A 40 -18.73 -2.63 2.79
N ASN A 41 -18.57 -1.48 2.12
CA ASN A 41 -19.31 -0.24 2.36
C ASN A 41 -20.48 -0.03 1.38
N GLY A 42 -20.86 -1.05 0.62
CA GLY A 42 -22.05 -1.02 -0.24
C GLY A 42 -21.81 -0.69 -1.71
N TYR A 43 -20.55 -0.56 -2.15
CA TYR A 43 -20.26 -0.44 -3.59
C TYR A 43 -20.69 -1.71 -4.33
N PRO A 44 -21.38 -1.62 -5.48
CA PRO A 44 -21.88 -2.80 -6.20
C PRO A 44 -20.77 -3.80 -6.54
N ALA A 45 -20.99 -5.07 -6.18
CA ALA A 45 -20.10 -6.15 -6.58
C ALA A 45 -20.09 -6.33 -8.10
N SER A 46 -18.93 -6.72 -8.64
CA SER A 46 -18.72 -7.01 -10.05
C SER A 46 -17.62 -8.06 -10.20
N ASP A 47 -17.69 -8.89 -11.24
CA ASP A 47 -16.64 -9.87 -11.58
C ASP A 47 -15.30 -9.18 -11.93
N GLU A 48 -15.32 -7.88 -12.22
CA GLU A 48 -14.13 -7.08 -12.51
C GLU A 48 -13.40 -6.59 -11.24
N LEU A 49 -14.07 -6.62 -10.07
CA LEU A 49 -13.54 -6.13 -8.81
C LEU A 49 -13.07 -7.29 -7.93
N TYR A 50 -11.92 -7.12 -7.28
CA TYR A 50 -11.47 -8.11 -6.30
C TYR A 50 -12.32 -8.01 -5.03
N PHE A 51 -12.75 -9.14 -4.51
CA PHE A 51 -13.29 -9.27 -3.16
C PHE A 51 -12.50 -10.34 -2.41
N THR A 52 -11.54 -9.91 -1.59
CA THR A 52 -10.58 -10.82 -0.95
C THR A 52 -9.98 -10.20 0.31
N HIS A 53 -9.52 -11.07 1.23
CA HIS A 53 -8.96 -10.64 2.51
C HIS A 53 -9.84 -9.64 3.30
N PRO A 54 -11.18 -9.80 3.39
CA PRO A 54 -12.05 -8.82 4.07
C PRO A 54 -11.71 -8.63 5.55
N ASN A 55 -11.24 -9.70 6.19
CA ASN A 55 -10.85 -9.69 7.61
C ASN A 55 -9.41 -9.23 7.87
N HIS A 56 -8.62 -8.94 6.83
CA HIS A 56 -7.23 -8.54 6.99
C HIS A 56 -7.13 -7.15 7.65
N PRO A 57 -6.16 -6.88 8.56
CA PRO A 57 -6.06 -5.60 9.26
C PRO A 57 -6.06 -4.39 8.32
N LEU A 58 -5.32 -4.46 7.21
CA LEU A 58 -5.28 -3.39 6.22
C LEU A 58 -6.63 -3.15 5.53
N THR A 59 -7.39 -4.21 5.23
CA THR A 59 -8.73 -4.10 4.64
C THR A 59 -9.73 -3.52 5.60
N ARG A 60 -9.71 -3.99 6.86
CA ARG A 60 -10.56 -3.42 7.90
C ARG A 60 -10.26 -1.95 8.13
N TRP A 61 -8.98 -1.56 8.14
CA TRP A 61 -8.59 -0.16 8.27
C TRP A 61 -9.06 0.68 7.07
N ALA A 62 -8.84 0.22 5.83
CA ALA A 62 -9.29 0.92 4.63
C ALA A 62 -10.82 1.02 4.55
N ALA A 63 -11.56 0.00 5.03
CA ALA A 63 -13.02 -0.01 5.05
C ALA A 63 -13.64 0.86 6.15
N ARG A 64 -12.86 1.36 7.13
CA ARG A 64 -13.40 2.11 8.28
C ARG A 64 -13.76 3.55 7.99
N SER A 65 -13.07 4.20 7.06
CA SER A 65 -13.34 5.59 6.68
C SER A 65 -12.88 5.86 5.24
N HIS A 66 -13.57 6.79 4.58
CA HIS A 66 -13.15 7.27 3.26
C HIS A 66 -11.70 7.81 3.30
N ALA A 67 -11.33 8.50 4.37
CA ALA A 67 -9.98 9.07 4.52
C ALA A 67 -8.88 7.99 4.59
N ASN A 68 -9.14 6.85 5.24
CA ASN A 68 -8.21 5.72 5.24
C ASN A 68 -8.11 5.10 3.83
N TRP A 69 -9.24 4.95 3.15
CA TRP A 69 -9.30 4.45 1.79
C TRP A 69 -8.52 5.34 0.81
N GLU A 70 -8.78 6.66 0.82
CA GLU A 70 -8.06 7.66 0.00
C GLU A 70 -6.56 7.64 0.28
N ARG A 71 -6.17 7.45 1.55
CA ARG A 71 -4.76 7.35 1.93
C ARG A 71 -4.09 6.12 1.32
N LEU A 72 -4.78 4.98 1.28
CA LEU A 72 -4.28 3.76 0.63
C LEU A 72 -4.30 3.86 -0.89
N GLU A 73 -5.31 4.53 -1.45
CA GLU A 73 -5.41 4.82 -2.87
C GLU A 73 -4.22 5.65 -3.34
N ALA A 74 -3.90 6.73 -2.62
CA ALA A 74 -2.74 7.58 -2.89
C ALA A 74 -1.40 6.82 -2.73
N TYR A 75 -1.29 5.90 -1.76
CA TYR A 75 -0.12 5.03 -1.64
C TYR A 75 -0.02 4.10 -2.85
N THR A 76 -1.14 3.51 -3.28
CA THR A 76 -1.21 2.62 -4.43
C THR A 76 -0.83 3.36 -5.71
N GLU A 77 -1.29 4.59 -5.89
CA GLU A 77 -0.86 5.48 -6.97
C GLU A 77 0.63 5.74 -6.93
N ALA A 78 1.20 6.13 -5.79
CA ALA A 78 2.64 6.35 -5.65
C ALA A 78 3.47 5.10 -6.00
N THR A 79 3.00 3.91 -5.62
CA THR A 79 3.66 2.65 -6.00
C THR A 79 3.47 2.30 -7.47
N HIS A 80 2.35 2.68 -8.08
CA HIS A 80 2.12 2.55 -9.51
C HIS A 80 3.06 3.48 -10.30
N GLU A 81 3.24 4.72 -9.85
CA GLU A 81 4.19 5.67 -10.42
C GLU A 81 5.63 5.15 -10.35
N GLU A 82 6.01 4.61 -9.18
CA GLU A 82 7.33 4.00 -9.02
C GLU A 82 7.49 2.74 -9.88
N TRP A 83 6.44 1.94 -10.05
CA TRP A 83 6.41 0.82 -11.00
C TRP A 83 6.68 1.30 -12.42
N ARG A 84 6.00 2.37 -12.86
CA ARG A 84 6.22 2.92 -14.21
C ARG A 84 7.67 3.33 -14.41
N TYR A 85 8.19 4.09 -13.43
CA TYR A 85 9.55 4.59 -13.46
C TYR A 85 10.60 3.47 -13.49
N ARG A 86 10.51 2.49 -12.58
CA ARG A 86 11.54 1.45 -12.43
C ARG A 86 11.59 0.48 -13.58
N TYR A 87 10.46 0.22 -14.23
CA TYR A 87 10.34 -0.80 -15.27
C TYR A 87 10.17 -0.21 -16.68
N ASP A 88 10.54 1.06 -16.88
CA ASP A 88 10.55 1.75 -18.19
C ASP A 88 9.19 1.81 -18.90
N HIS A 89 8.10 1.91 -18.14
CA HIS A 89 6.78 2.09 -18.72
C HIS A 89 6.53 3.56 -19.07
N GLY A 90 5.92 3.78 -20.24
CA GLY A 90 5.55 5.10 -20.74
C GLY A 90 4.45 5.80 -19.94
N PRO A 91 4.19 7.09 -20.23
CA PRO A 91 3.21 7.91 -19.51
C PRO A 91 1.76 7.42 -19.65
N ASP A 92 1.46 6.58 -20.64
CA ASP A 92 0.13 6.03 -20.90
C ASP A 92 -0.02 4.57 -20.43
N GLU A 93 1.08 3.90 -20.08
CA GLU A 93 1.04 2.54 -19.55
C GLU A 93 0.56 2.56 -18.11
N ARG A 94 -0.30 1.59 -17.75
CA ARG A 94 -0.88 1.45 -16.42
C ARG A 94 -0.75 0.02 -15.94
N HIS A 95 -0.46 -0.15 -14.65
CA HIS A 95 -0.50 -1.48 -14.04
C HIS A 95 -1.94 -1.98 -14.01
N GLY A 96 -2.21 -3.21 -14.45
CA GLY A 96 -3.59 -3.72 -14.58
C GLY A 96 -4.41 -3.58 -13.30
N SER A 97 -3.83 -3.87 -12.14
CA SER A 97 -4.53 -3.69 -10.85
C SER A 97 -4.83 -2.22 -10.53
N TRP A 98 -3.97 -1.28 -10.93
CA TRP A 98 -4.27 0.14 -10.79
C TRP A 98 -5.44 0.56 -11.69
N VAL A 99 -5.50 0.01 -12.92
CA VAL A 99 -6.66 0.20 -13.81
C VAL A 99 -7.93 -0.29 -13.13
N THR A 100 -7.92 -1.45 -12.48
CA THR A 100 -9.07 -1.95 -11.70
C THR A 100 -9.51 -0.98 -10.62
N VAL A 101 -8.60 -0.37 -9.86
CA VAL A 101 -9.00 0.65 -8.86
C VAL A 101 -9.58 1.88 -9.56
N ARG A 102 -9.05 2.28 -10.72
CA ARG A 102 -9.55 3.44 -11.50
C ARG A 102 -10.93 3.21 -12.15
N THR A 103 -11.48 1.99 -12.14
CA THR A 103 -12.87 1.78 -12.61
C THR A 103 -13.91 2.13 -11.55
N LEU A 104 -13.49 2.33 -10.29
CA LEU A 104 -14.36 2.78 -9.22
C LEU A 104 -14.80 4.22 -9.47
N ASP A 105 -16.10 4.48 -9.40
CA ASP A 105 -16.65 5.83 -9.53
C ASP A 105 -16.36 6.66 -8.27
N PRO A 106 -15.56 7.76 -8.35
CA PRO A 106 -15.14 8.49 -7.17
C PRO A 106 -16.27 9.17 -6.40
N GLU A 107 -17.36 9.55 -7.07
CA GLU A 107 -18.53 10.15 -6.42
C GLU A 107 -19.28 9.09 -5.61
N THR A 108 -19.53 7.92 -6.21
CA THR A 108 -20.12 6.76 -5.53
C THR A 108 -19.28 6.31 -4.34
N VAL A 109 -17.96 6.20 -4.49
CA VAL A 109 -17.05 5.80 -3.39
C VAL A 109 -17.11 6.80 -2.24
N ARG A 110 -17.15 8.11 -2.54
CA ARG A 110 -17.25 9.16 -1.51
C ARG A 110 -18.55 9.07 -0.71
N ASP A 111 -19.66 8.73 -1.38
CA ASP A 111 -21.00 8.74 -0.80
C ASP A 111 -21.41 7.39 -0.14
N LEU A 112 -20.49 6.41 -0.07
CA LEU A 112 -20.73 5.15 0.64
C LEU A 112 -20.96 5.34 2.15
N GLU A 113 -21.53 4.31 2.79
CA GLU A 113 -21.83 4.30 4.22
C GLU A 113 -20.60 4.02 5.10
N TRP A 114 -19.57 4.87 4.99
CA TRP A 114 -18.33 4.74 5.76
C TRP A 114 -18.57 4.78 7.28
N PRO A 115 -18.07 3.80 8.07
CA PRO A 115 -18.34 3.71 9.51
C PRO A 115 -17.89 4.92 10.34
N THR A 116 -16.84 5.61 9.89
CA THR A 116 -16.22 6.74 10.60
C THR A 116 -15.71 7.79 9.62
N THR A 117 -15.44 9.01 10.11
CA THR A 117 -15.16 10.20 9.28
C THR A 117 -13.72 10.72 9.37
N GLY A 118 -12.79 9.99 10.00
CA GLY A 118 -11.42 10.45 10.25
C GLY A 118 -10.35 9.56 9.63
N LEU A 119 -9.15 10.13 9.43
CA LEU A 119 -7.94 9.37 9.12
C LEU A 119 -7.41 8.74 10.42
N GLU A 120 -7.24 7.42 10.41
CA GLU A 120 -6.63 6.64 11.49
C GLU A 120 -5.21 6.23 11.08
N GLU A 121 -4.33 5.98 12.06
CA GLU A 121 -3.01 5.45 11.75
C GLU A 121 -3.13 4.06 11.10
N PRO A 122 -2.33 3.76 10.06
CA PRO A 122 -2.38 2.45 9.41
C PRO A 122 -1.98 1.31 10.35
N PRO A 123 -2.49 0.08 10.12
CA PRO A 123 -2.13 -1.06 10.93
C PRO A 123 -0.68 -1.50 10.68
N GLN A 124 -0.02 -1.99 11.72
CA GLN A 124 1.32 -2.59 11.64
C GLN A 124 1.20 -4.06 11.20
N VAL A 125 1.28 -4.30 9.88
CA VAL A 125 1.28 -5.66 9.31
C VAL A 125 2.72 -6.15 9.18
N THR A 126 3.44 -6.18 10.30
CA THR A 126 4.90 -6.33 10.39
C THR A 126 5.34 -7.51 11.25
N GLY A 127 4.40 -8.36 11.69
CA GLY A 127 4.70 -9.53 12.51
C GLY A 127 5.15 -9.15 13.92
N GLU A 128 6.32 -9.63 14.34
CA GLU A 128 6.90 -9.30 15.65
C GLU A 128 7.52 -7.91 15.71
N TRP A 129 7.81 -7.31 14.56
CA TRP A 129 8.43 -6.00 14.45
C TRP A 129 7.40 -4.90 14.69
N THR A 130 7.27 -4.47 15.94
CA THR A 130 6.29 -3.46 16.38
C THR A 130 6.99 -2.26 17.01
N ALA A 131 6.35 -1.10 16.96
CA ALA A 131 6.84 0.14 17.56
C ALA A 131 5.66 1.07 17.90
N ASP A 132 5.91 2.15 18.65
CA ASP A 132 4.88 3.16 18.93
C ASP A 132 4.46 3.91 17.66
N ASP A 133 5.42 4.21 16.78
CA ASP A 133 5.17 4.80 15.46
C ASP A 133 5.10 3.71 14.39
N TYR A 134 4.05 3.73 13.55
CA TYR A 134 3.86 2.71 12.52
C TYR A 134 4.98 2.70 11.47
N VAL A 135 5.59 3.85 11.15
CA VAL A 135 6.72 3.92 10.20
C VAL A 135 7.92 3.18 10.79
N ASP A 136 8.19 3.36 12.08
CA ASP A 136 9.31 2.68 12.75
C ASP A 136 9.12 1.15 12.74
N ALA A 137 7.91 0.66 13.01
CA ALA A 137 7.58 -0.76 12.92
C ALA A 137 7.86 -1.33 11.52
N TYR A 138 7.47 -0.60 10.46
CA TYR A 138 7.74 -0.99 9.09
C TYR A 138 9.23 -0.92 8.72
N ARG A 139 9.97 0.07 9.22
CA ARG A 139 11.42 0.18 8.98
C ARG A 139 12.19 -0.96 9.65
N TYR A 140 11.85 -1.30 10.89
CA TYR A 140 12.38 -2.49 11.57
C TYR A 140 12.08 -3.76 10.78
N TYR A 141 10.82 -3.96 10.37
CA TYR A 141 10.42 -5.10 9.56
C TYR A 141 11.22 -5.18 8.25
N TYR A 142 11.41 -4.05 7.56
CA TYR A 142 12.12 -4.03 6.28
C TYR A 142 13.62 -4.31 6.44
N ALA A 143 14.26 -3.66 7.41
CA ALA A 143 15.70 -3.76 7.65
C ALA A 143 16.13 -5.19 8.01
N ASN A 144 15.25 -5.94 8.68
CA ASN A 144 15.57 -7.27 9.22
C ASN A 144 14.92 -8.40 8.41
N GLU A 145 13.60 -8.41 8.23
CA GLU A 145 12.90 -9.52 7.53
C GLU A 145 13.04 -9.48 6.02
N LYS A 146 13.18 -8.28 5.43
CA LYS A 146 13.18 -8.09 3.98
C LYS A 146 14.56 -7.96 3.36
N ARG A 147 15.61 -8.04 4.18
CA ARG A 147 17.01 -7.91 3.74
C ARG A 147 17.38 -8.85 2.58
N HIS A 148 16.85 -10.07 2.59
CA HIS A 148 17.08 -11.06 1.52
C HIS A 148 16.46 -10.69 0.16
N LEU A 149 15.61 -9.65 0.10
CA LEU A 149 14.98 -9.12 -1.12
C LEU A 149 15.60 -7.81 -1.60
N PHE A 150 16.65 -7.31 -0.94
CA PHE A 150 17.22 -5.99 -1.19
C PHE A 150 17.79 -5.87 -2.60
N SER A 151 17.03 -5.17 -3.44
CA SER A 151 17.37 -4.77 -4.80
C SER A 151 16.59 -3.50 -5.12
N TRP A 152 17.25 -2.54 -5.75
CA TRP A 152 16.66 -1.30 -6.22
C TRP A 152 17.18 -1.03 -7.63
N SER A 153 16.26 -1.03 -8.59
CA SER A 153 16.55 -0.75 -10.00
C SER A 153 16.62 0.75 -10.27
N LYS A 154 17.15 1.12 -11.45
CA LYS A 154 17.36 2.52 -11.88
C LYS A 154 18.34 3.27 -10.98
N ASP A 155 17.99 4.50 -10.59
CA ASP A 155 18.77 5.38 -9.73
C ASP A 155 18.35 5.27 -8.25
N ARG A 156 17.51 4.28 -7.92
CA ARG A 156 17.08 4.01 -6.55
C ARG A 156 18.18 3.29 -5.79
N SER A 157 18.22 3.53 -4.49
CA SER A 157 19.22 2.96 -3.60
C SER A 157 18.59 2.58 -2.26
N MET A 158 19.32 1.75 -1.51
CA MET A 158 18.94 1.37 -0.16
C MET A 158 18.65 2.62 0.67
N PRO A 159 17.53 2.66 1.41
CA PRO A 159 17.21 3.80 2.26
C PRO A 159 18.29 4.05 3.31
N PRO A 160 18.62 5.32 3.62
CA PRO A 160 19.72 5.65 4.53
C PRO A 160 19.46 5.23 5.99
N TRP A 161 18.19 4.99 6.36
CA TRP A 161 17.81 4.54 7.69
C TRP A 161 18.03 3.04 7.91
N VAL A 162 18.24 2.22 6.86
CA VAL A 162 18.37 0.76 7.04
C VAL A 162 19.41 0.36 8.10
N PRO A 163 20.64 0.93 8.14
CA PRO A 163 21.61 0.59 9.17
C PRO A 163 21.17 0.91 10.61
N GLU A 164 20.37 1.96 10.81
CA GLU A 164 19.86 2.36 12.14
C GLU A 164 18.83 1.37 12.69
N TYR A 165 18.01 0.79 11.82
CA TYR A 165 16.95 -0.16 12.19
C TYR A 165 17.38 -1.63 12.08
N THR A 166 18.63 -1.91 11.71
CA THR A 166 19.17 -3.27 11.66
C THR A 166 19.54 -3.73 13.06
N VAL A 167 18.92 -4.81 13.53
CA VAL A 167 19.29 -5.45 14.80
C VAL A 167 20.49 -6.36 14.53
N THR A 168 21.60 -6.11 15.22
CA THR A 168 22.76 -7.01 15.20
C THR A 168 22.64 -8.03 16.32
N ASP A 169 22.82 -9.31 15.98
CA ASP A 169 22.96 -10.41 16.95
C ASP A 169 24.16 -10.22 17.90
#